data_AF-A0A356NZP6-F1
#
_entry.id   AF-A0A356NZP6-F1
#
_cell.length_a   1.000
_cell.length_b   1.000
_cell.length_c   1.000
_cell.angle_alpha   90.00
_cell.angle_beta   90.00
_cell.angle_gamma   90.00
#
_symmetry.space_group_name_H-M   'P 1'
#
loop_
_entity.id
_entity.type
_entity.pdbx_description
1 polymer ?
#
loop_
_entity_poly.entity_id
_entity_poly.type
_entity_poly.pdbx_seq_one_letter_code
_entity_poly.pdbx_strand_id
1 'polypeptide(L)' 'MKREAVRKPFGRRRKSCPFSGPNAQAIDYKDTKLLARYTSERGK' A
#
# COMPACT_ATOMS: atom_id res chain seq x y z
N MET A 1 -17.42 30.00 -24.79
CA MET A 1 -17.13 28.55 -24.76
C MET A 1 -15.96 28.28 -23.82
N LYS A 2 -16.22 27.90 -22.56
CA LYS A 2 -15.19 27.41 -21.64
C LYS A 2 -15.52 25.95 -21.36
N ARG A 3 -14.65 25.03 -21.78
CA ARG A 3 -14.78 23.60 -21.45
C ARG A 3 -14.36 23.44 -20.00
N GLU A 4 -15.31 23.19 -19.11
CA GLU A 4 -15.02 22.83 -17.72
C GLU A 4 -14.18 21.55 -17.68
N ALA A 5 -13.08 21.59 -16.93
CA ALA A 5 -12.22 20.43 -16.75
C ALA A 5 -13.02 19.31 -16.07
N VAL A 6 -13.10 18.16 -16.72
CA VAL A 6 -13.70 16.95 -16.16
C VAL A 6 -12.95 16.60 -14.87
N ARG A 7 -13.59 16.81 -13.71
CA ARG A 7 -13.07 16.38 -12.41
C ARG A 7 -12.85 14.87 -12.46
N LYS A 8 -11.58 14.43 -12.47
CA LYS A 8 -11.21 13.01 -12.43
C LYS A 8 -11.85 12.39 -11.17
N PRO A 9 -12.83 11.48 -11.30
CA PRO A 9 -13.73 11.12 -10.19
C PRO A 9 -13.03 10.33 -9.08
N PHE A 10 -11.86 9.74 -9.36
CA PHE A 10 -11.08 9.02 -8.35
C PHE A 10 -9.60 9.35 -8.55
N GLY A 11 -8.99 10.03 -7.57
CA GLY A 11 -7.53 10.07 -7.50
C GLY A 11 -7.03 8.64 -7.34
N ARG A 12 -6.21 8.14 -8.28
CA ARG A 12 -5.54 6.86 -8.08
C ARG A 12 -4.69 6.98 -6.81
N ARG A 13 -5.06 6.24 -5.76
CA ARG A 13 -4.28 6.18 -4.52
C ARG A 13 -2.86 5.77 -4.92
N ARG A 14 -1.90 6.66 -4.66
CA ARG A 14 -0.49 6.36 -4.93
C ARG A 14 -0.12 5.11 -4.13
N LYS A 15 0.62 4.20 -4.77
CA LYS A 15 1.18 3.04 -4.09
C LYS A 15 2.09 3.58 -2.97
N SER A 16 1.73 3.27 -1.74
CA SER A 16 2.46 3.69 -0.54
C SER A 16 2.89 2.43 0.19
N CYS A 17 4.16 2.38 0.57
CA CYS A 17 4.68 1.28 1.38
C CYS A 17 4.18 1.48 2.81
N PRO A 18 3.57 0.46 3.45
CA PRO A 18 3.11 0.56 4.83
C PRO A 18 4.27 0.67 5.84
N PHE A 19 5.51 0.38 5.42
CA PHE A 19 6.70 0.39 6.26
C PHE A 19 7.58 1.66 6.12
N SER A 20 7.22 2.59 5.23
CA SER A 20 8.04 3.79 4.97
C SER A 20 7.55 5.06 5.68
N GLY A 21 6.46 4.98 6.45
CA GLY A 21 5.89 6.12 7.15
C GLY A 21 6.49 6.33 8.55
N PRO A 22 6.37 7.55 9.12
CA PRO A 22 6.63 7.75 10.54
C PRO A 22 5.63 6.91 11.35
N ASN A 23 6.13 6.10 12.28
CA ASN A 23 5.37 5.06 13.02
C ASN A 23 5.06 3.77 12.24
N ALA A 24 5.82 3.48 11.19
CA ALA A 24 5.82 2.16 10.57
C ALA A 24 6.23 1.07 11.57
N GLN A 25 5.64 -0.12 11.41
CA GLN A 25 6.03 -1.30 12.17
C GLN A 25 7.40 -1.79 11.71
N ALA A 26 8.27 -2.17 12.65
CA ALA A 26 9.52 -2.84 12.33
C ALA A 26 9.24 -4.25 11.81
N ILE A 27 10.04 -4.70 10.85
CA ILE A 27 9.92 -6.06 10.30
C ILE A 27 10.90 -6.96 11.06
N ASP A 28 10.36 -7.93 11.78
CA ASP A 28 11.12 -9.01 12.42
C ASP A 28 10.85 -10.34 11.69
N TYR A 29 11.86 -11.21 11.64
CA TYR A 29 11.73 -12.57 11.11
C TYR A 29 10.91 -13.48 12.04
N LYS A 30 10.81 -13.15 13.33
CA LYS A 30 10.02 -13.90 14.31
C LYS A 30 8.53 -13.61 14.21
N ASP A 31 8.15 -12.48 13.60
CA ASP A 31 6.76 -12.06 13.46
C ASP A 31 6.06 -12.76 12.29
N THR A 32 5.77 -14.05 12.49
CA THR A 32 5.12 -14.92 11.49
C THR A 32 3.76 -14.38 11.01
N LYS A 33 3.02 -13.68 11.88
CA LYS A 33 1.73 -13.06 11.53
C LYS A 33 1.85 -11.90 10.56
N LEU A 34 2.96 -11.14 10.62
CA LEU A 34 3.23 -10.05 9.69
C LEU A 34 3.68 -10.65 8.37
N LEU A 35 4.64 -11.56 8.41
CA LEU A 35 5.22 -12.19 7.21
C LEU A 35 4.19 -12.99 6.41
N ALA A 36 3.29 -13.72 7.06
CA ALA A 36 2.24 -14.50 6.41
C ALA A 36 1.29 -13.66 5.54
N ARG A 37 1.19 -12.35 5.78
CA ARG A 37 0.36 -11.44 4.95
C ARG A 37 1.00 -11.08 3.61
N TYR A 38 2.32 -11.24 3.52
CA TYR A 38 3.12 -10.88 2.35
C TYR A 38 3.67 -12.11 1.61
N THR A 39 3.36 -13.32 2.09
CA THR A 39 3.60 -14.57 1.37
C THR A 39 2.45 -14.89 0.44
N SER A 40 2.78 -15.37 -0.76
CA SER A 40 1.81 -15.93 -1.71
C SER A 40 1.23 -17.26 -1.21
N GLU A 41 0.11 -17.69 -1.77
CA GLU A 41 -0.51 -18.99 -1.46
C GLU A 41 0.43 -20.19 -1.68
N ARG A 42 1.44 -20.04 -2.54
CA ARG A 42 2.45 -21.08 -2.81
C ARG A 42 3.70 -20.96 -1.93
N GLY A 43 3.70 -20.06 -0.94
CA GLY A 43 4.83 -19.84 -0.04
C GLY A 43 6.02 -19.12 -0.67
N LYS A 44 5.83 -18.44 -1.81
CA LYS A 44 6.78 -17.43 -2.30
C LYS A 44 6.60 -16.12 -1.57
#